data_AF-A0A640KMP3-F1
#
_entry.id   AF-A0A640KMP3-F1
#
_cell.length_a   1.000
_cell.length_b   1.000
_cell.length_c   1.000
_cell.angle_alpha   90.00
_cell.angle_beta   90.00
_cell.angle_gamma   90.00
#
_symmetry.space_group_name_H-M   'P 1'
#
loop_
_entity.id
_entity.type
_entity.pdbx_description
1 polymer ?
#
loop_
_entity_poly.entity_id
_entity_poly.type
_entity_poly.pdbx_seq_one_letter_code
_entity_poly.pdbx_strand_id
1 'polypeptide(L)'
;MSAIAKEFKGLTAKDVVAWHRPVASGIIFSLFFITWSIFVFAEYTLTTFVSRIVSLFLIAGAAAAVTKRTMVASPEDVTASMDRVYESLRPCVTKLVDCTISLLTWRDYAATAKFFVATLVMAVLGNWMSDTTLALVTLIVAFTAPVAYEKKQKEIEHVLQQVRVYTDKYLGMIKMQAESKKQSVEQQLQDMERKAQ
;
A
#
# COMPACT_ATOMS: atom_id res chain seq x y z
N MET A 1 -10.16 30.19 -19.92
CA MET A 1 -9.02 29.35 -19.48
C MET A 1 -8.37 29.80 -18.16
N SER A 2 -8.65 31.01 -17.64
CA SER A 2 -8.01 31.56 -16.42
C SER A 2 -8.53 30.99 -15.08
N ALA A 3 -9.80 30.55 -15.02
CA ALA A 3 -10.39 30.01 -13.79
C ALA A 3 -9.81 28.63 -13.43
N ILE A 4 -9.73 27.72 -14.41
CA ILE A 4 -9.20 26.36 -14.21
C ILE A 4 -7.72 26.41 -13.84
N ALA A 5 -6.90 27.23 -14.52
CA ALA A 5 -5.48 27.37 -14.20
C ALA A 5 -5.22 27.90 -12.78
N LYS A 6 -6.16 28.66 -12.20
CA LYS A 6 -6.10 29.13 -10.81
C LYS A 6 -6.36 28.01 -9.81
N GLU A 7 -7.25 27.07 -10.14
CA GLU A 7 -7.54 25.89 -9.32
C GLU A 7 -6.33 24.96 -9.18
N PHE A 8 -5.49 24.86 -10.22
CA PHE A 8 -4.27 24.05 -10.22
C PHE A 8 -3.05 24.73 -9.60
N LYS A 9 -3.12 26.03 -9.29
CA LYS A 9 -1.98 26.77 -8.74
C LYS A 9 -1.85 26.48 -7.23
N GLY A 10 -0.74 25.86 -6.83
CA GLY A 10 -0.44 25.48 -5.43
C GLY A 10 -1.07 24.16 -4.98
N LEU A 11 -1.37 23.26 -5.92
CA LEU A 11 -2.06 22.00 -5.65
C LEU A 11 -1.12 20.99 -4.97
N THR A 12 -1.47 20.55 -3.75
CA THR A 12 -0.78 19.44 -3.06
C THR A 12 -1.52 18.13 -3.32
N ALA A 13 -0.80 17.01 -3.48
CA ALA A 13 -1.41 15.69 -3.71
C ALA A 13 -2.45 15.31 -2.63
N LYS A 14 -2.21 15.73 -1.39
CA LYS A 14 -3.15 15.57 -0.27
C LYS A 14 -4.47 16.28 -0.51
N ASP A 15 -4.44 17.50 -1.03
CA ASP A 15 -5.64 18.32 -1.28
C ASP A 15 -6.46 17.77 -2.45
N VAL A 16 -5.78 17.15 -3.42
CA VAL A 16 -6.41 16.44 -4.54
C VAL A 16 -7.14 15.20 -4.04
N VAL A 17 -6.43 14.37 -3.29
CA VAL A 17 -6.93 13.08 -2.79
C VAL A 17 -8.05 13.27 -1.77
N ALA A 18 -7.98 14.31 -0.92
CA ALA A 18 -9.02 14.66 0.04
C ALA A 18 -10.15 15.54 -0.53
N TRP A 19 -10.19 15.79 -1.85
CA TRP A 19 -11.22 16.60 -2.52
C TRP A 19 -11.41 18.02 -1.96
N HIS A 20 -10.36 18.61 -1.38
CA HIS A 20 -10.42 19.96 -0.83
C HIS A 20 -10.71 21.01 -1.93
N ARG A 21 -10.35 20.70 -3.18
CA ARG A 21 -10.76 21.42 -4.40
C ARG A 21 -11.51 20.48 -5.34
N PRO A 22 -12.84 20.38 -5.25
CA PRO A 22 -13.62 19.33 -5.92
C PRO A 22 -13.55 19.42 -7.45
N VAL A 23 -13.37 20.61 -8.03
CA VAL A 23 -13.24 20.79 -9.49
C VAL A 23 -11.89 20.25 -9.99
N ALA A 24 -10.78 20.57 -9.32
CA ALA A 24 -9.46 20.07 -9.68
C ALA A 24 -9.36 18.54 -9.45
N SER A 25 -9.81 18.06 -8.30
CA SER A 25 -9.85 16.62 -7.98
C SER A 25 -10.74 15.84 -8.94
N GLY A 26 -11.91 16.38 -9.29
CA GLY A 26 -12.84 15.76 -10.23
C GLY A 26 -12.28 15.68 -11.65
N ILE A 27 -11.57 16.71 -12.13
CA ILE A 27 -10.88 16.69 -13.42
C ILE A 27 -9.78 15.62 -13.43
N ILE A 28 -8.95 15.57 -12.39
CA ILE A 28 -7.87 14.58 -12.27
C ILE A 28 -8.46 13.16 -12.22
N PHE A 29 -9.48 12.93 -11.39
CA PHE A 29 -10.17 11.65 -11.29
C PHE A 29 -10.80 11.23 -12.63
N SER A 30 -11.45 12.16 -13.32
CA SER A 30 -12.06 11.90 -14.63
C SER A 30 -11.00 11.56 -15.68
N LEU A 31 -9.84 12.25 -15.67
CA LEU A 31 -8.72 11.93 -16.56
C LEU A 31 -8.20 10.50 -16.32
N PHE A 32 -8.01 10.12 -15.05
CA PHE A 32 -7.61 8.75 -14.70
C PHE A 32 -8.67 7.73 -15.10
N PHE A 33 -9.94 8.02 -14.85
CA PHE A 33 -11.05 7.13 -15.19
C PHE A 33 -11.22 6.95 -16.70
N ILE A 34 -11.08 8.03 -17.49
CA ILE A 34 -11.11 7.98 -18.96
C ILE A 34 -9.91 7.20 -19.48
N THR A 35 -8.71 7.47 -18.97
CA THR A 35 -7.51 6.73 -19.33
C THR A 35 -7.71 5.24 -19.07
N TRP A 36 -8.13 4.89 -17.86
CA TRP A 36 -8.40 3.51 -17.49
C TRP A 36 -9.52 2.86 -18.34
N SER A 37 -10.61 3.59 -18.62
CA SER A 37 -11.69 3.11 -19.49
C SER A 37 -11.20 2.83 -20.91
N ILE A 38 -10.35 3.69 -21.49
CA ILE A 38 -9.75 3.45 -22.81
C ILE A 38 -8.92 2.16 -22.80
N PHE A 39 -8.14 1.92 -21.74
CA PHE A 39 -7.37 0.68 -21.59
C PHE A 39 -8.26 -0.57 -21.49
N VAL A 40 -9.40 -0.49 -20.79
CA VAL A 40 -10.39 -1.58 -20.68
C VAL A 40 -11.04 -1.85 -22.04
N PHE A 41 -11.59 -0.82 -22.69
CA PHE A 41 -12.33 -0.95 -23.94
C PHE A 41 -11.44 -1.32 -25.12
N ALA A 42 -10.16 -0.96 -25.09
CA ALA A 42 -9.19 -1.35 -26.09
C ALA A 42 -8.54 -2.73 -25.80
N GLU A 43 -9.03 -3.48 -24.81
CA GLU A 43 -8.52 -4.80 -24.38
C GLU A 43 -7.02 -4.83 -24.06
N TYR A 44 -6.42 -3.67 -23.75
CA TYR A 44 -5.03 -3.58 -23.32
C TYR A 44 -4.93 -4.09 -21.88
N THR A 45 -4.73 -5.40 -21.74
CA THR A 45 -4.39 -6.01 -20.45
C THR A 45 -3.12 -5.37 -19.89
N LEU A 46 -3.03 -5.21 -18.56
CA LEU A 46 -1.81 -4.72 -17.89
C LEU A 46 -0.56 -5.48 -18.38
N THR A 47 -0.72 -6.78 -18.64
CA THR A 47 0.28 -7.67 -19.22
C THR A 47 0.77 -7.19 -20.58
N THR A 48 -0.14 -6.85 -21.51
CA THR A 48 0.26 -6.28 -22.82
C THR A 48 0.92 -4.92 -22.67
N PHE A 49 0.49 -4.09 -21.73
CA PHE A 49 1.11 -2.78 -21.49
C PHE A 49 2.54 -2.92 -20.97
N VAL A 50 2.76 -3.73 -19.94
CA VAL A 50 4.10 -4.02 -19.40
C VAL A 50 4.98 -4.67 -20.48
N SER A 51 4.44 -5.63 -21.22
CA SER A 51 5.15 -6.27 -22.35
C SER A 51 5.54 -5.27 -23.43
N ARG A 52 4.67 -4.32 -23.77
CA ARG A 52 4.94 -3.27 -24.77
C ARG A 52 5.90 -2.22 -24.25
N ILE A 53 5.85 -1.84 -22.98
CA ILE A 53 6.86 -0.96 -22.36
C ILE A 53 8.23 -1.63 -22.41
N VAL A 54 8.34 -2.89 -21.98
CA VAL A 54 9.58 -3.66 -22.08
C VAL A 54 10.05 -3.76 -23.53
N SER A 55 9.13 -4.04 -24.47
CA SER A 55 9.46 -4.08 -25.91
C SER A 55 9.93 -2.73 -26.43
N LEU A 56 9.33 -1.61 -26.01
CA LEU A 56 9.74 -0.26 -26.39
C LEU A 56 11.11 0.10 -25.81
N PHE A 57 11.39 -0.27 -24.56
CA PHE A 57 12.71 -0.11 -23.96
C PHE A 57 13.77 -0.95 -24.69
N LEU A 58 13.44 -2.18 -25.06
CA LEU A 58 14.32 -3.05 -25.83
C LEU A 58 14.55 -2.53 -27.25
N ILE A 59 13.51 -2.04 -27.93
CA ILE A 59 13.61 -1.43 -29.27
C ILE A 59 14.38 -0.11 -29.19
N ALA A 60 14.13 0.73 -28.19
CA ALA A 60 14.88 1.96 -27.99
C ALA A 60 16.35 1.67 -27.68
N GLY A 61 16.63 0.66 -26.84
CA GLY A 61 17.98 0.19 -26.56
C GLY A 61 18.67 -0.40 -27.79
N ALA A 62 17.97 -1.20 -28.59
CA ALA A 62 18.48 -1.77 -29.84
C ALA A 62 18.68 -0.69 -30.92
N ALA A 63 17.76 0.26 -31.05
CA ALA A 63 17.86 1.39 -31.96
C ALA A 63 19.02 2.32 -31.56
N ALA A 64 19.25 2.52 -30.26
CA ALA A 64 20.40 3.23 -29.72
C ALA A 64 21.72 2.48 -29.96
N ALA A 65 21.70 1.13 -29.97
CA ALA A 65 22.87 0.31 -30.26
C ALA A 65 23.20 0.23 -31.77
N VAL A 66 22.18 0.22 -32.63
CA VAL A 66 22.33 0.08 -34.10
C VAL A 66 22.57 1.43 -34.79
N THR A 67 21.93 2.49 -34.30
CA THR A 67 22.24 3.85 -34.73
C THR A 67 23.60 4.18 -34.12
N LYS A 68 24.68 4.12 -34.92
CA LYS A 68 26.08 4.43 -34.53
C LYS A 68 26.31 5.86 -33.99
N ARG A 69 25.31 6.50 -33.37
CA ARG A 69 25.52 7.53 -32.37
C ARG A 69 25.90 6.83 -31.08
N THR A 70 27.20 6.64 -30.88
CA THR A 70 27.79 6.81 -29.56
C THR A 70 27.37 8.18 -29.02
N MET A 71 26.18 8.20 -28.43
CA MET A 71 25.73 9.14 -27.43
C MET A 71 25.26 8.23 -26.28
N VAL A 72 26.09 7.40 -25.64
CA VAL A 72 27.30 7.76 -24.89
C VAL A 72 27.62 9.25 -24.90
N ALA A 73 26.67 10.08 -24.45
CA ALA A 73 27.08 11.11 -23.50
C ALA A 73 27.83 10.32 -22.41
N SER A 74 29.09 10.69 -22.19
CA SER A 74 30.16 9.91 -21.56
C SER A 74 29.70 8.78 -20.62
N PRO A 75 30.33 7.58 -20.59
CA PRO A 75 29.96 6.53 -19.63
C PRO A 75 29.89 7.05 -18.19
N GLU A 76 30.63 8.11 -17.86
CA GLU A 76 30.54 8.82 -16.57
C GLU A 76 29.26 9.67 -16.37
N ASP A 77 28.59 10.20 -17.40
CA ASP A 77 27.29 10.89 -17.28
C ASP A 77 26.11 9.92 -17.11
N VAL A 78 26.15 8.77 -17.80
CA VAL A 78 25.15 7.70 -17.61
C VAL A 78 25.34 7.05 -16.24
N THR A 79 26.58 6.81 -15.82
CA THR A 79 26.87 6.29 -14.48
C THR A 79 26.53 7.33 -13.42
N ALA A 80 26.78 8.63 -13.62
CA ALA A 80 26.38 9.67 -12.67
C ALA A 80 24.85 9.86 -12.59
N SER A 81 24.12 9.75 -13.71
CA SER A 81 22.65 9.78 -13.68
C SER A 81 22.07 8.52 -13.06
N MET A 82 22.67 7.36 -13.34
CA MET A 82 22.25 6.08 -12.79
C MET A 82 22.60 6.00 -11.31
N ASP A 83 23.72 6.55 -10.87
CA ASP A 83 24.10 6.72 -9.47
C ASP A 83 23.20 7.72 -8.78
N ARG A 84 22.84 8.85 -9.41
CA ARG A 84 21.89 9.82 -8.81
C ARG A 84 20.49 9.21 -8.66
N VAL A 85 20.05 8.43 -9.64
CA VAL A 85 18.78 7.68 -9.59
C VAL A 85 18.87 6.56 -8.57
N TYR A 86 19.97 5.81 -8.54
CA TYR A 86 20.24 4.74 -7.60
C TYR A 86 20.34 5.27 -6.17
N GLU A 87 20.98 6.39 -5.93
CA GLU A 87 21.16 7.02 -4.63
C GLU A 87 19.85 7.64 -4.12
N SER A 88 18.98 8.09 -5.02
CA SER A 88 17.61 8.52 -4.70
C SER A 88 16.65 7.34 -4.46
N LEU A 89 16.81 6.25 -5.21
CA LEU A 89 16.04 5.01 -5.04
C LEU A 89 16.51 4.18 -3.86
N ARG A 90 17.80 4.19 -3.54
CA ARG A 90 18.42 3.41 -2.48
C ARG A 90 17.70 3.56 -1.16
N PRO A 91 17.42 4.76 -0.62
CA PRO A 91 16.68 4.88 0.63
C PRO A 91 15.22 4.40 0.52
N CYS A 92 14.60 4.45 -0.66
CA CYS A 92 13.24 3.95 -0.87
C CYS A 92 13.23 2.41 -0.92
N VAL A 93 14.13 1.83 -1.72
CA VAL A 93 14.29 0.39 -1.88
C VAL A 93 14.77 -0.25 -0.58
N THR A 94 15.76 0.32 0.10
CA THR A 94 16.22 -0.22 1.38
C THR A 94 15.14 -0.13 2.45
N LYS A 95 14.33 0.93 2.49
CA LYS A 95 13.16 0.98 3.38
C LYS A 95 12.10 -0.05 3.02
N LEU A 96 11.82 -0.25 1.74
CA LEU A 96 10.86 -1.27 1.29
C LEU A 96 11.36 -2.68 1.62
N VAL A 97 12.64 -2.96 1.38
CA VAL A 97 13.28 -4.24 1.69
C VAL A 97 13.32 -4.46 3.20
N ASP A 98 13.71 -3.47 3.99
CA ASP A 98 13.71 -3.57 5.46
C ASP A 98 12.29 -3.77 6.01
N CYS A 99 11.29 -3.07 5.43
CA CYS A 99 9.88 -3.27 5.78
C CYS A 99 9.41 -4.68 5.41
N THR A 100 9.76 -5.17 4.22
CA THR A 100 9.42 -6.52 3.75
C THR A 100 10.07 -7.59 4.62
N ILE A 101 11.35 -7.44 4.95
CA ILE A 101 12.09 -8.33 5.83
C ILE A 101 11.50 -8.29 7.25
N SER A 102 11.15 -7.11 7.76
CA SER A 102 10.52 -6.96 9.08
C SER A 102 9.13 -7.63 9.14
N LEU A 103 8.38 -7.61 8.04
CA LEU A 103 7.11 -8.32 7.89
C LEU A 103 7.33 -9.84 7.78
N LEU A 104 8.28 -10.29 6.94
CA LEU A 104 8.60 -11.71 6.77
C LEU A 104 9.17 -12.35 8.04
N THR A 105 9.94 -11.59 8.82
CA THR A 105 10.58 -12.05 10.06
C THR A 105 9.62 -11.96 11.25
N TRP A 106 8.36 -11.53 11.05
CA TRP A 106 7.37 -11.38 12.13
C TRP A 106 7.86 -10.51 13.30
N ARG A 107 8.74 -9.54 13.02
CA ARG A 107 9.30 -8.67 14.06
C ARG A 107 8.22 -7.78 14.71
N ASP A 108 7.19 -7.44 13.94
CA ASP A 108 5.97 -6.80 14.41
C ASP A 108 4.76 -7.66 14.04
N TYR A 109 4.28 -8.43 15.01
CA TYR A 109 3.12 -9.31 14.86
C TYR A 109 1.86 -8.54 14.45
N ALA A 110 1.68 -7.31 14.93
CA ALA A 110 0.49 -6.52 14.65
C ALA A 110 0.52 -5.96 13.22
N ALA A 111 1.66 -5.44 12.77
CA ALA A 111 1.82 -4.98 11.39
C ALA A 111 1.72 -6.13 10.39
N THR A 112 2.32 -7.28 10.70
CA THR A 112 2.28 -8.43 9.80
C THR A 112 0.89 -9.07 9.73
N ALA A 113 0.18 -9.19 10.85
CA ALA A 113 -1.19 -9.68 10.85
C ALA A 113 -2.11 -8.79 10.00
N LYS A 114 -1.98 -7.45 10.12
CA LYS A 114 -2.72 -6.50 9.28
C LYS A 114 -2.39 -6.69 7.80
N PHE A 115 -1.11 -6.82 7.45
CA PHE A 115 -0.66 -7.05 6.08
C PHE A 115 -1.17 -8.38 5.51
N PHE A 116 -1.15 -9.45 6.30
CA PHE A 116 -1.67 -10.76 5.91
C PHE A 116 -3.18 -10.72 5.66
N VAL A 117 -3.95 -10.12 6.56
CA VAL A 117 -5.40 -9.94 6.38
C VAL A 117 -5.69 -9.07 5.16
N ALA A 118 -4.96 -7.97 4.97
CA ALA A 118 -5.11 -7.12 3.80
C ALA A 118 -4.82 -7.89 2.50
N THR A 119 -3.77 -8.71 2.48
CA THR A 119 -3.41 -9.56 1.33
C THR A 119 -4.48 -10.61 1.06
N LEU A 120 -5.06 -11.21 2.11
CA LEU A 120 -6.14 -12.18 1.99
C LEU A 120 -7.41 -11.55 1.41
N VAL A 121 -7.80 -10.38 1.90
CA VAL A 121 -8.93 -9.61 1.37
C VAL A 121 -8.68 -9.24 -0.10
N MET A 122 -7.47 -8.76 -0.43
CA MET A 122 -7.08 -8.46 -1.80
C MET A 122 -7.14 -9.70 -2.71
N ALA A 123 -6.69 -10.86 -2.22
CA ALA A 123 -6.74 -12.11 -2.99
C ALA A 123 -8.18 -12.57 -3.24
N VAL A 124 -9.06 -12.47 -2.23
CA VAL A 124 -10.50 -12.81 -2.39
C VAL A 124 -11.18 -11.84 -3.35
N LEU A 125 -10.92 -10.54 -3.23
CA LEU A 125 -11.44 -9.52 -4.14
C LEU A 125 -10.91 -9.71 -5.57
N GLY A 126 -9.63 -10.07 -5.72
CA GLY A 126 -9.01 -10.37 -7.02
C GLY A 126 -9.53 -11.66 -7.66
N ASN A 127 -10.01 -12.62 -6.89
CA ASN A 127 -10.68 -13.80 -7.44
C ASN A 127 -12.06 -13.48 -8.03
N TRP A 128 -12.71 -12.41 -7.54
CA TRP A 128 -14.04 -11.99 -7.99
C TRP A 128 -14.00 -10.98 -9.14
N MET A 129 -12.86 -10.31 -9.32
CA MET A 129 -12.71 -9.13 -10.18
C MET A 129 -11.49 -9.30 -11.09
N SER A 130 -11.61 -8.97 -12.38
CA SER A 130 -10.45 -8.86 -13.27
C SER A 130 -9.45 -7.81 -12.72
N ASP A 131 -8.14 -8.02 -12.95
CA ASP A 131 -7.05 -7.11 -12.53
C ASP A 131 -7.37 -5.64 -12.81
N THR A 132 -7.99 -5.38 -13.96
CA THR A 132 -8.40 -4.06 -14.42
C THR A 132 -9.51 -3.45 -13.56
N THR A 133 -10.46 -4.26 -13.12
CA THR A 133 -11.56 -3.82 -12.23
C THR A 133 -11.04 -3.57 -10.82
N LEU A 134 -10.07 -4.37 -10.37
CA LEU A 134 -9.43 -4.18 -9.08
C LEU A 134 -8.61 -2.87 -9.02
N ALA A 135 -7.96 -2.51 -10.13
CA ALA A 135 -7.30 -1.21 -10.28
C ALA A 135 -8.29 -0.03 -10.16
N LEU A 136 -9.49 -0.13 -10.74
CA LEU A 136 -10.53 0.87 -10.53
C LEU A 136 -11.01 0.95 -9.10
N VAL A 137 -11.36 -0.20 -8.51
CA VAL A 137 -11.85 -0.22 -7.14
C VAL A 137 -10.82 0.43 -6.23
N THR A 138 -9.53 0.13 -6.45
CA THR A 138 -8.43 0.78 -5.73
C THR A 138 -8.40 2.29 -5.97
N LEU A 139 -8.57 2.75 -7.22
CA LEU A 139 -8.61 4.18 -7.55
C LEU A 139 -9.82 4.89 -6.90
N ILE A 140 -11.00 4.31 -6.95
CA ILE A 140 -12.21 4.83 -6.29
C ILE A 140 -11.97 4.90 -4.78
N VAL A 141 -11.47 3.83 -4.18
CA VAL A 141 -11.19 3.78 -2.74
C VAL A 141 -10.13 4.82 -2.37
N ALA A 142 -9.05 4.96 -3.14
CA ALA A 142 -7.99 5.94 -2.85
C ALA A 142 -8.49 7.39 -2.85
N PHE A 143 -9.43 7.75 -3.73
CA PHE A 143 -10.00 9.10 -3.80
C PHE A 143 -11.22 9.29 -2.89
N THR A 144 -11.94 8.23 -2.53
CA THR A 144 -13.20 8.31 -1.75
C THR A 144 -12.97 8.04 -0.27
N ALA A 145 -12.09 7.10 0.09
CA ALA A 145 -11.78 6.74 1.47
C ALA A 145 -11.31 7.93 2.33
N PRO A 146 -10.37 8.79 1.91
CA PRO A 146 -9.94 9.93 2.73
C PRO A 146 -11.08 10.93 2.96
N VAL A 147 -11.90 11.19 1.95
CA VAL A 147 -13.07 12.09 2.05
C VAL A 147 -14.14 11.51 2.97
N ALA A 148 -14.45 10.23 2.81
CA ALA A 148 -15.40 9.53 3.66
C ALA A 148 -14.91 9.49 5.11
N TYR A 149 -13.60 9.27 5.31
CA TYR A 149 -12.97 9.28 6.63
C TYR A 149 -13.07 10.67 7.28
N GLU A 150 -12.71 11.76 6.59
CA GLU A 150 -12.83 13.11 7.17
C GLU A 150 -14.28 13.47 7.54
N LYS A 151 -15.25 13.11 6.69
CA LYS A 151 -16.67 13.39 6.97
C LYS A 151 -17.25 12.55 8.11
N LYS A 152 -16.75 11.34 8.31
CA LYS A 152 -17.24 10.38 9.31
C LYS A 152 -16.29 10.19 10.48
N GLN A 153 -15.26 11.02 10.60
CA GLN A 153 -14.17 10.85 11.57
C GLN A 153 -14.69 10.68 13.00
N LYS A 154 -15.69 11.49 13.41
CA LYS A 154 -16.28 11.41 14.75
C LYS A 154 -17.04 10.10 15.01
N GLU A 155 -17.71 9.58 13.99
CA GLU A 155 -18.48 8.34 14.07
C GLU A 155 -17.54 7.12 14.08
N ILE A 156 -16.51 7.15 13.24
CA ILE A 156 -15.47 6.13 13.18
C ILE A 156 -14.69 6.08 14.50
N GLU A 157 -14.30 7.24 15.06
CA GLU A 157 -13.59 7.31 16.33
C GLU A 157 -14.44 6.75 17.48
N HIS A 158 -15.75 7.07 17.51
CA HIS A 158 -16.66 6.53 18.50
C HIS A 158 -16.79 5.00 18.42
N VAL A 159 -16.94 4.44 17.21
CA VAL A 159 -16.97 2.99 17.01
C VAL A 159 -15.62 2.35 17.38
N LEU A 160 -14.51 2.99 17.02
CA LEU A 160 -13.16 2.50 17.33
C LEU A 160 -12.90 2.46 18.84
N GLN A 161 -13.39 3.45 19.58
CA GLN A 161 -13.33 3.48 21.04
C GLN A 161 -14.14 2.34 21.65
N GLN A 162 -15.35 2.08 21.15
CA GLN A 162 -16.14 0.93 21.63
C GLN A 162 -15.42 -0.39 21.36
N VAL A 163 -14.88 -0.59 20.15
CA VAL A 163 -14.13 -1.80 19.80
C VAL A 163 -12.90 -1.97 20.68
N ARG A 164 -12.17 -0.90 21.00
CA ARG A 164 -11.04 -0.94 21.95
C ARG A 164 -11.48 -1.41 23.33
N VAL A 165 -12.56 -0.86 23.87
CA VAL A 165 -13.08 -1.27 25.19
C VAL A 165 -13.44 -2.75 25.20
N TYR A 166 -14.10 -3.26 24.16
CA TYR A 166 -14.39 -4.69 24.06
C TYR A 166 -13.11 -5.52 23.93
N THR A 167 -12.17 -5.09 23.10
CA THR A 167 -10.89 -5.79 22.90
C THR A 167 -10.11 -5.90 24.19
N ASP A 168 -9.97 -4.80 24.94
CA ASP A 168 -9.28 -4.78 26.24
C ASP A 168 -9.99 -5.66 27.27
N LYS A 169 -11.33 -5.68 27.27
CA LYS A 169 -12.11 -6.56 28.16
C LYS A 169 -11.84 -8.04 27.88
N TYR A 170 -11.83 -8.45 26.60
CA TYR A 170 -11.54 -9.83 26.23
C TYR A 170 -10.07 -10.21 26.47
N LEU A 171 -9.13 -9.32 26.16
CA LEU A 171 -7.70 -9.53 26.46
C LEU A 171 -7.46 -9.67 27.97
N GLY A 172 -8.15 -8.85 28.78
CA GLY A 172 -8.11 -8.92 30.24
C GLY A 172 -8.64 -10.25 30.77
N MET A 173 -9.77 -10.74 30.27
CA MET A 173 -10.30 -12.05 30.67
C MET A 173 -9.35 -13.20 30.32
N ILE A 174 -8.77 -13.18 29.11
CA ILE A 174 -7.82 -14.21 28.69
C ILE A 174 -6.56 -14.18 29.57
N LYS A 175 -6.06 -12.98 29.89
CA LYS A 175 -4.90 -12.83 30.78
C LYS A 175 -5.19 -13.35 32.20
N MET A 176 -6.34 -13.02 32.77
CA MET A 176 -6.74 -13.51 34.09
C MET A 176 -6.91 -15.04 34.12
N GLN A 177 -7.50 -15.63 33.08
CA GLN A 177 -7.60 -17.09 32.97
C GLN A 177 -6.23 -17.76 32.82
N ALA A 178 -5.31 -17.15 32.08
CA ALA A 178 -3.94 -17.65 31.94
C ALA A 178 -3.18 -17.59 33.27
N GLU A 179 -3.28 -16.49 34.01
CA GLU A 179 -2.64 -16.34 35.33
C GLU A 179 -3.24 -17.30 36.36
N SER A 180 -4.57 -17.46 36.38
CA SER A 180 -5.25 -18.42 37.25
C SER A 180 -4.83 -19.87 36.97
N LYS A 181 -4.73 -20.27 35.70
CA LYS A 181 -4.21 -21.60 35.33
C LYS A 181 -2.76 -21.79 35.76
N LYS A 182 -1.92 -20.76 35.60
CA LYS A 182 -0.51 -20.82 36.03
C LYS A 182 -0.39 -21.04 37.53
N GLN A 183 -1.12 -20.27 38.35
CA GLN A 183 -1.14 -20.41 39.80
C GLN A 183 -1.63 -21.79 40.24
N SER A 184 -2.70 -22.30 39.62
CA SER A 184 -3.22 -23.64 39.92
C SER A 184 -2.19 -24.74 39.62
N VAL A 185 -1.38 -24.60 38.58
CA VAL A 185 -0.33 -25.58 38.23
C VAL A 185 0.84 -25.51 39.20
N GLU A 186 1.31 -24.30 39.55
CA GLU A 186 2.38 -24.11 40.53
C GLU A 186 1.98 -24.67 41.91
N GLN A 187 0.72 -24.49 42.31
CA GLN A 187 0.21 -24.99 43.58
C GLN A 187 0.10 -26.52 43.59
N GLN A 188 -0.33 -27.14 42.48
CA GLN A 188 -0.29 -28.61 42.36
C GLN A 188 1.12 -29.18 42.35
N LEU A 189 2.09 -28.46 41.78
CA LEU A 189 3.50 -28.86 41.78
C LEU A 189 4.06 -28.88 43.21
N GLN A 190 3.82 -27.81 43.98
CA GLN A 190 4.27 -27.71 45.38
C GLN A 190 3.61 -28.75 46.29
N ASP A 191 2.35 -29.08 46.06
CA ASP A 191 1.66 -30.13 46.81
C ASP A 191 2.16 -31.54 46.44
N MET A 192 2.59 -31.77 45.19
CA MET A 192 3.28 -33.01 44.80
C MET A 192 4.66 -33.13 45.45
N GLU A 193 5.45 -32.06 45.47
CA GLU A 193 6.77 -32.05 46.13
C GLU A 193 6.65 -32.30 47.64
N ARG A 194 5.66 -31.69 48.30
CA ARG A 194 5.40 -31.93 49.72
C ARG A 194 4.96 -33.35 50.06
N LYS A 195 4.34 -34.08 49.11
CA LYS A 195 3.94 -35.48 49.29
C LYS A 195 5.05 -36.49 48.97
N ALA A 196 6.10 -36.05 48.28
CA ALA A 196 7.24 -36.87 47.89
C ALA A 196 8.39 -36.85 48.92
N GLN A 197 8.39 -35.89 49.85
CA GLN A 197 9.23 -35.87 51.06
C GLN A 197 8.55 -36.60 52.22
#